data_AF-A0A2D1UXU2-F1
#
_entry.id   AF-A0A2D1UXU2-F1
#
_cell.length_a   1.000
_cell.length_b   1.000
_cell.length_c   1.000
_cell.angle_alpha   90.00
_cell.angle_beta   90.00
_cell.angle_gamma   90.00
#
_symmetry.space_group_name_H-M   'P 1'
#
loop_
_entity.id
_entity.type
_entity.pdbx_description
1 polymer ?
#
loop_
_entity_poly.entity_id
_entity_poly.type
_entity_poly.pdbx_seq_one_letter_code
_entity_poly.pdbx_strand_id
1 'polypeptide(L)' 'RLHHPNITELVGYCTEHEQYLLVYEYFDNGSLYDVLHMADETTRNLSWNIRVKIALGSARVLEYLHEVCSPSIV' A
#
# COMPACT_ATOMS: atom_id res chain seq x y z
N ARG A 1 -15.19 3.03 6.72
CA ARG A 1 -13.82 2.60 7.10
C ARG A 1 -13.35 1.66 6.01
N LEU A 2 -12.26 1.99 5.32
CA LEU A 2 -11.68 1.14 4.29
C LEU A 2 -11.05 -0.07 4.96
N HIS A 3 -11.48 -1.27 4.59
CA HIS A 3 -10.94 -2.50 5.14
C HIS A 3 -10.84 -3.54 4.02
N HIS A 4 -9.63 -3.75 3.54
CA HIS A 4 -9.32 -4.69 2.48
C HIS A 4 -7.92 -5.28 2.71
N PRO A 5 -7.68 -6.58 2.48
CA PRO A 5 -6.38 -7.21 2.73
C PRO A 5 -5.19 -6.61 1.95
N ASN A 6 -5.46 -5.81 0.91
CA ASN A 6 -4.46 -5.11 0.11
C ASN A 6 -4.49 -3.58 0.30
N ILE A 7 -5.14 -3.07 1.35
CA ILE A 7 -5.08 -1.68 1.82
C ILE A 7 -4.39 -1.66 3.17
N THR A 8 -3.41 -0.76 3.36
CA THR A 8 -2.88 -0.49 4.69
C THR A 8 -3.92 0.27 5.52
N GLU A 9 -4.16 -0.18 6.73
CA GLU A 9 -5.13 0.47 7.61
C GLU A 9 -4.53 1.72 8.25
N LEU A 10 -5.30 2.81 8.25
CA LEU A 10 -4.99 3.99 9.06
C LEU A 10 -5.22 3.64 10.54
N VAL A 11 -4.14 3.56 11.30
CA VAL A 11 -4.16 3.25 12.73
C VAL A 11 -4.62 4.46 13.55
N GLY A 12 -4.23 5.66 13.13
CA GLY A 12 -4.59 6.89 13.83
C GLY A 12 -4.18 8.14 13.08
N TYR A 13 -4.52 9.29 13.64
CA TYR A 13 -4.18 10.59 13.09
C TYR A 13 -3.96 11.61 14.23
N CYS A 14 -3.25 12.69 13.94
CA CYS A 14 -3.09 13.83 14.86
C CYS A 14 -3.34 15.15 14.11
N THR A 15 -4.11 16.04 14.75
CA THR A 15 -4.47 17.37 14.23
C THR A 15 -4.23 18.43 15.31
N GLU A 16 -2.98 18.57 15.74
CA GLU A 16 -2.58 19.53 16.76
C GLU A 16 -1.60 20.55 16.19
N HIS A 17 -1.59 21.77 16.75
CA HIS A 17 -0.62 22.82 16.38
C HIS A 17 -0.54 23.10 14.87
N GLU A 18 -1.68 23.09 14.18
CA GLU A 18 -1.78 23.27 12.72
C GLU A 18 -1.04 22.19 11.88
N GLN A 19 -0.70 21.05 12.50
CA GLN A 19 -0.09 19.91 11.82
C GLN A 19 -1.14 18.82 11.56
N TYR A 20 -0.98 18.11 10.45
CA TYR A 20 -1.81 16.96 10.07
C TYR A 20 -0.91 15.74 9.88
N LEU A 21 -1.07 14.76 10.76
CA LEU A 21 -0.25 13.55 10.79
C LEU A 21 -1.16 12.32 10.63
N LEU A 22 -0.69 11.34 9.88
CA LEU A 22 -1.34 10.04 9.71
C LEU A 22 -0.41 8.94 10.20
N VAL A 23 -0.96 7.99 10.95
CA VAL A 23 -0.23 6.86 11.53
C VAL A 23 -0.70 5.58 10.86
N TYR A 24 0.25 4.85 10.27
CA TYR A 24 0.03 3.56 9.62
C TYR A 24 0.90 2.50 10.28
N GLU A 25 0.58 1.23 10.03
CA GLU A 25 1.50 0.14 10.33
C GLU A 25 2.80 0.31 9.53
N TYR A 26 3.93 -0.02 10.16
CA TYR A 26 5.24 0.08 9.54
C TYR A 26 5.54 -1.16 8.69
N PHE A 27 5.95 -0.95 7.44
CA PHE A 27 6.39 -1.99 6.52
C PHE A 27 7.91 -1.94 6.34
N ASP A 28 8.60 -2.94 6.87
CA ASP A 28 10.06 -3.09 6.83
C ASP A 28 10.63 -3.25 5.41
N ASN A 29 9.84 -3.79 4.50
CA ASN A 29 10.22 -4.02 3.10
C ASN A 29 10.26 -2.73 2.25
N GLY A 30 9.85 -1.58 2.81
CA GLY A 30 9.81 -0.32 2.09
C GLY A 30 8.79 -0.31 0.95
N SER A 31 8.93 0.64 0.03
CA SER A 31 8.04 0.73 -1.13
C SER A 31 8.45 -0.23 -2.24
N LEU A 32 7.51 -0.58 -3.11
CA LEU A 32 7.83 -1.34 -4.34
C LEU A 32 8.86 -0.60 -5.21
N TYR A 33 8.84 0.74 -5.19
CA TYR A 33 9.82 1.55 -5.91
C TYR A 33 11.24 1.29 -5.38
N ASP A 34 11.43 1.31 -4.06
CA ASP A 34 12.73 1.07 -3.44
C ASP A 34 13.25 -0.33 -3.77
N VAL A 35 12.37 -1.34 -3.69
CA VAL A 35 12.74 -2.73 -4.01
C VAL A 35 13.12 -2.89 -5.48
N LEU A 36 12.49 -2.15 -6.40
CA LEU A 36 12.75 -2.26 -7.84
C LEU A 36 13.94 -1.43 -8.32
N HIS A 37 14.31 -0.35 -7.63
CA HIS A 37 15.27 0.64 -8.16
C HIS A 37 16.44 0.95 -7.21
N MET A 38 16.34 0.62 -5.92
CA MET A 38 17.32 0.99 -4.89
C MET A 38 17.96 -0.24 -4.21
N ALA A 39 17.54 -1.46 -4.58
CA ALA A 39 18.19 -2.68 -4.11
C ALA A 39 19.47 -2.93 -4.91
N ASP A 40 20.59 -3.21 -4.22
CA ASP A 40 21.78 -3.76 -4.85
C ASP A 40 21.41 -5.03 -5.63
N GLU A 41 22.00 -5.27 -6.80
CA GLU A 41 21.65 -6.40 -7.70
C GLU A 41 21.60 -7.77 -6.99
N THR A 42 22.30 -7.89 -5.85
CA THR A 42 22.43 -9.10 -5.06
C THR A 42 21.38 -9.29 -3.96
N THR A 43 20.65 -8.26 -3.51
CA THR A 43 19.92 -8.35 -2.23
C THR A 43 18.41 -8.41 -2.29
N ARG A 44 17.71 -8.14 -3.40
CA ARG A 44 16.23 -8.08 -3.36
C ARG A 44 15.50 -8.17 -4.70
N ASN A 45 15.93 -9.07 -5.60
CA ASN A 45 15.24 -9.26 -6.87
C ASN A 45 13.88 -9.98 -6.69
N LEU A 46 12.78 -9.25 -6.90
CA LEU A 46 11.44 -9.83 -6.93
C LEU A 46 11.31 -10.79 -8.11
N SER A 47 11.11 -12.08 -7.82
CA SER A 47 10.77 -13.07 -8.84
C SER A 47 9.51 -12.65 -9.61
N TRP A 48 9.38 -13.10 -10.86
CA TRP A 48 8.21 -12.80 -11.68
C TRP A 48 6.88 -13.17 -10.99
N ASN A 49 6.84 -14.33 -10.33
CA ASN A 49 5.67 -14.78 -9.58
C ASN A 49 5.28 -13.81 -8.46
N ILE A 50 6.26 -13.20 -7.78
CA ILE A 50 5.96 -12.19 -6.75
C ILE A 50 5.43 -10.91 -7.40
N ARG A 51 6.00 -10.48 -8.53
CA ARG A 51 5.52 -9.30 -9.27
C ARG A 51 4.06 -9.46 -9.71
N VAL A 52 3.69 -10.63 -10.23
CA VAL A 52 2.30 -10.95 -10.61
C VAL A 52 1.36 -10.90 -9.39
N LYS A 53 1.79 -11.42 -8.23
CA LYS A 53 0.99 -11.34 -6.99
C LYS A 53 0.76 -9.90 -6.53
N ILE A 54 1.79 -9.06 -6.61
CA ILE A 54 1.68 -7.63 -6.27
C ILE A 54 0.69 -6.95 -7.20
N ALA A 55 0.83 -7.13 -8.52
CA ALA A 55 -0.07 -6.55 -9.50
C ALA A 55 -1.54 -6.98 -9.29
N LEU A 56 -1.77 -8.27 -9.02
CA LEU A 56 -3.11 -8.78 -8.72
C LEU A 56 -3.68 -8.20 -7.42
N GLY A 57 -2.88 -8.09 -6.36
CA GLY A 57 -3.28 -7.46 -5.11
C GLY A 57 -3.66 -6.00 -5.29
N SER A 58 -2.86 -5.24 -6.06
CA SER A 58 -3.14 -3.85 -6.44
C SER A 58 -4.42 -3.71 -7.26
N ALA A 59 -4.67 -4.62 -8.22
CA ALA A 59 -5.89 -4.58 -9.01
C ALA A 59 -7.15 -4.82 -8.15
N ARG A 60 -7.09 -5.76 -7.19
CA ARG A 60 -8.20 -6.06 -6.29
C ARG A 60 -8.58 -4.90 -5.38
N VAL A 61 -7.58 -4.20 -4.82
CA VAL A 61 -7.87 -3.01 -4.02
C VAL A 61 -8.51 -1.91 -4.86
N LEU A 62 -8.04 -1.69 -6.09
CA LEU A 62 -8.62 -0.67 -6.98
C LEU A 62 -10.07 -1.01 -7.33
N GLU A 63 -10.37 -2.27 -7.64
CA GLU A 63 -11.76 -2.74 -7.83
C GLU A 63 -12.60 -2.47 -6.57
N TYR A 64 -12.12 -2.85 -5.38
CA TYR A 64 -12.83 -2.62 -4.13
C TYR A 64 -13.15 -1.13 -3.89
N LEU A 65 -12.18 -0.24 -4.15
CA LEU A 65 -12.35 1.20 -3.99
C LEU A 65 -13.37 1.78 -4.98
N HIS A 66 -13.36 1.31 -6.22
CA HIS A 66 -14.24 1.82 -7.26
C HIS A 66 -15.67 1.27 -7.17
N GLU A 67 -15.82 -0.03 -6.97
CA GLU A 67 -17.08 -0.74 -7.20
C GLU A 67 -17.79 -1.14 -5.90
N VAL A 68 -17.05 -1.33 -4.80
CA VAL A 68 -17.60 -1.84 -3.53
C VAL A 68 -17.81 -0.73 -2.50
N CYS A 69 -16.94 0.28 -2.49
CA CYS A 69 -17.08 1.41 -1.58
C CYS A 69 -18.25 2.33 -1.99
N SER A 70 -18.99 2.83 -1.01
CA SER A 70 -20.07 3.80 -1.21
C SER A 70 -19.91 4.99 -0.26
N PRO A 71 -19.62 6.20 -0.78
CA PRO A 71 -19.41 6.51 -2.20
C PRO A 71 -18.15 5.84 -2.76
N SER A 72 -18.11 5.71 -4.09
CA SER A 72 -16.90 5.28 -4.82
C SER A 72 -15.74 6.24 -4.52
N ILE A 73 -14.54 5.68 -4.36
CA ILE A 73 -13.31 6.43 -4.02
C ILE A 73 -12.34 6.30 -5.19
N VAL A 74 -11.93 7.44 -5.76
CA VAL A 74 -11.04 7.57 -6.93
C VAL A 74 -9.76 8.30 -6.53
#